data_AF-A0A6G4H4Y1-F1
#
_entry.id   AF-A0A6G4H4Y1-F1
#
_cell.length_a   1.000
_cell.length_b   1.000
_cell.length_c   1.000
_cell.angle_alpha   90.00
_cell.angle_beta   90.00
_cell.angle_gamma   90.00
#
_symmetry.space_group_name_H-M   'P 1'
#
loop_
_entity.id
_entity.type
_entity.pdbx_description
1 polymer ?
#
loop_
_entity_poly.entity_id
_entity_poly.type
_entity_poly.pdbx_seq_one_letter_code
_entity_poly.pdbx_strand_id
1 'polypeptide(L)' 'MEGEIRMDNNLIIKAMEIAKENRDSFCVTLLQQKLKVGSITCAKLIDVLENKRIIATYNPNENARKVLI' A
#
# COMPACT_ATOMS: atom_id res chain seq x y z
N MET A 1 -26.21 7.74 -0.44
CA MET A 1 -24.97 8.00 -1.19
C MET A 1 -23.82 7.69 -0.27
N GLU A 2 -23.15 6.58 -0.53
CA GLU A 2 -22.01 6.12 0.23
C GLU A 2 -20.93 7.20 0.19
N GLY A 3 -20.60 7.75 1.36
CA GLY A 3 -19.49 8.68 1.46
C GLY A 3 -18.24 7.95 1.01
N GLU A 4 -17.61 8.41 -0.08
CA GLU A 4 -16.23 8.07 -0.35
C GLU A 4 -15.44 8.34 0.92
N ILE A 5 -15.00 7.27 1.60
CA ILE A 5 -14.00 7.37 2.64
C ILE A 5 -12.73 7.81 1.91
N ARG A 6 -12.57 9.12 1.71
CA ARG A 6 -11.37 9.72 1.15
C ARG A 6 -10.25 9.41 2.12
N MET A 7 -9.50 8.37 1.80
CA MET A 7 -8.32 8.02 2.55
C MET A 7 -7.38 9.22 2.54
N ASP A 8 -6.81 9.54 3.70
CA ASP A 8 -5.98 10.72 3.88
C ASP A 8 -4.84 10.73 2.85
N ASN A 9 -4.75 11.81 2.05
CA ASN A 9 -3.74 11.93 0.99
C ASN A 9 -2.32 11.85 1.55
N ASN A 10 -2.07 12.28 2.80
CA ASN A 10 -0.76 12.15 3.43
C ASN A 10 -0.41 10.69 3.71
N LEU A 11 -1.40 9.85 4.06
CA LEU A 11 -1.15 8.40 4.24
C LEU A 11 -0.81 7.74 2.91
N ILE A 12 -1.47 8.14 1.82
CA ILE A 12 -1.17 7.62 0.48
C ILE A 12 0.25 8.02 0.07
N ILE A 13 0.62 9.29 0.23
CA ILE A 13 1.97 9.78 -0.09
C ILE A 13 3.04 9.02 0.71
N LYS A 14 2.87 8.89 2.03
CA LYS A 14 3.81 8.13 2.86
C LYS A 14 3.90 6.66 2.47
N ALA A 15 2.78 6.03 2.13
CA ALA A 15 2.77 4.64 1.64
C ALA A 15 3.54 4.50 0.31
N MET A 16 3.45 5.50 -0.58
CA MET A 16 4.25 5.56 -1.81
C MET A 16 5.74 5.73 -1.53
N GLU A 17 6.12 6.57 -0.57
CA GLU A 17 7.52 6.74 -0.16
C GLU A 17 8.09 5.42 0.37
N ILE A 18 7.35 4.74 1.26
CA ILE A 18 7.75 3.42 1.77
C ILE A 18 7.87 2.39 0.64
N ALA A 19 6.96 2.41 -0.35
CA ALA A 19 7.06 1.54 -1.52
C ALA A 19 8.34 1.80 -2.31
N LYS A 20 8.67 3.06 -2.59
CA LYS A 20 9.92 3.43 -3.28
C LYS A 20 11.17 2.98 -2.51
N GLU A 21 11.17 3.13 -1.20
CA GLU A 21 12.28 2.69 -0.34
C GLU A 21 12.44 1.16 -0.27
N ASN A 22 11.36 0.39 -0.49
CA ASN A 22 11.32 -1.06 -0.26
C ASN A 22 10.83 -1.81 -1.52
N ARG A 23 11.44 -1.50 -2.66
CA ARG A 23 10.99 -1.89 -4.00
C ARG A 23 10.73 -3.40 -4.17
N ASP A 24 11.57 -4.23 -3.57
CA ASP A 24 11.57 -5.69 -3.74
C ASP A 24 10.87 -6.44 -2.60
N SER A 25 10.45 -5.74 -1.54
CA SER A 25 9.95 -6.34 -0.29
C SER A 25 8.67 -5.71 0.23
N PHE A 26 7.92 -5.00 -0.61
CA PHE A 26 6.74 -4.26 -0.20
C PHE A 26 5.58 -5.20 0.18
N CYS A 27 5.15 -5.13 1.44
CA CYS A 27 4.09 -5.96 2.00
C CYS A 27 3.24 -5.21 3.05
N VAL A 28 2.08 -5.78 3.41
CA VAL A 28 1.14 -5.19 4.38
C VAL A 28 1.80 -4.98 5.74
N THR A 29 2.60 -5.94 6.21
CA THR A 29 3.27 -5.89 7.51
C THR A 29 4.26 -4.73 7.60
N LEU A 30 5.03 -4.50 6.53
CA LEU A 30 5.96 -3.36 6.45
C LEU A 30 5.22 -2.03 6.57
N LEU A 31 4.12 -1.90 5.82
CA LEU A 31 3.23 -0.73 5.82
C LEU A 31 2.66 -0.47 7.21
N GLN A 32 2.19 -1.53 7.87
CA GLN A 32 1.63 -1.47 9.22
C GLN A 32 2.67 -0.99 10.24
N GLN A 33 3.89 -1.51 10.19
CA GLN A 33 4.97 -1.11 11.10
C GLN A 33 5.42 0.34 10.88
N LYS A 34 5.57 0.76 9.62
CA LYS A 34 6.06 2.11 9.26
C LYS A 34 5.02 3.20 9.52
N LEU A 35 3.76 2.96 9.16
CA LEU A 35 2.70 3.95 9.30
C LEU A 35 1.99 3.90 10.66
N LYS A 36 2.18 2.84 11.45
CA LYS A 36 1.51 2.61 12.74
C LYS A 36 -0.02 2.74 12.64
N VAL A 37 -0.59 2.23 11.54
CA VAL A 37 -2.05 2.22 11.29
C VAL A 37 -2.61 0.81 11.39
N GLY A 38 -3.92 0.69 11.58
CA GLY A 38 -4.61 -0.61 11.64
C GLY A 38 -4.54 -1.41 10.34
N SER A 39 -4.78 -2.72 10.44
CA SER A 39 -4.76 -3.65 9.31
C SER A 39 -5.73 -3.28 8.19
N ILE A 40 -6.94 -2.80 8.54
CA ILE A 40 -7.95 -2.35 7.57
C ILE A 40 -7.44 -1.17 6.75
N THR A 41 -6.78 -0.19 7.38
CA THR A 41 -6.20 0.97 6.70
C THR A 41 -5.06 0.54 5.79
N CYS A 42 -4.22 -0.41 6.22
CA CYS A 42 -3.15 -0.95 5.39
C CYS A 42 -3.70 -1.67 4.15
N ALA A 43 -4.74 -2.49 4.29
CA ALA A 43 -5.39 -3.16 3.16
C ALA A 43 -5.93 -2.15 2.14
N LYS A 44 -6.63 -1.12 2.61
CA LYS A 44 -7.12 -0.03 1.74
C LYS A 44 -5.98 0.71 1.03
N LEU A 45 -4.88 1.00 1.74
CA LEU A 45 -3.70 1.65 1.14
C LEU A 45 -3.09 0.80 0.03
N ILE A 46 -2.95 -0.50 0.28
CA ILE A 46 -2.47 -1.47 -0.70
C ILE A 46 -3.38 -1.47 -1.93
N ASP A 47 -4.71 -1.52 -1.75
CA ASP A 47 -5.67 -1.47 -2.87
C ASP A 47 -5.55 -0.17 -3.67
N VAL A 48 -5.38 0.98 -3.01
CA VAL A 48 -5.19 2.27 -3.69
C VAL A 48 -3.88 2.29 -4.49
N LEU A 49 -2.78 1.77 -3.93
CA LEU A 49 -1.49 1.71 -4.62
C LEU A 49 -1.53 0.75 -5.81
N GLU A 50 -2.24 -0.37 -5.70
CA GLU A 50 -2.45 -1.33 -6.78
C GLU A 50 -3.28 -0.71 -7.90
N ASN A 51 -4.41 -0.07 -7.58
CA ASN A 51 -5.26 0.62 -8.56
C ASN A 51 -4.53 1.77 -9.28
N LYS A 52 -3.60 2.44 -8.58
CA LYS A 52 -2.72 3.48 -9.16
C LYS A 52 -1.54 2.91 -9.95
N ARG A 53 -1.40 1.58 -10.06
CA ARG A 53 -0.27 0.88 -10.71
C ARG A 53 1.10 1.26 -10.14
N ILE A 54 1.15 1.55 -8.84
CA ILE A 54 2.39 1.84 -8.12
C ILE A 54 3.04 0.52 -7.68
N ILE A 55 2.22 -0.47 -7.33
CA ILE A 55 2.63 -1.82 -6.97
C ILE A 55 1.94 -2.83 -7.88
N ALA A 56 2.56 -3.99 -8.06
CA ALA A 56 1.95 -5.11 -8.76
C ALA A 56 0.73 -5.65 -8.00
N THR A 57 -0.19 -6.23 -8.76
CA THR A 57 -1.31 -7.00 -8.22
C THR A 57 -0.81 -8.11 -7.32
N TYR A 58 -1.54 -8.38 -6.24
CA TYR A 58 -1.23 -9.49 -5.37
C TYR A 58 -1.09 -10.81 -6.15
N ASN A 59 0.07 -11.46 -5.99
CA ASN A 59 0.33 -12.79 -6.49
C ASN A 59 0.53 -13.72 -5.30
N PRO A 60 -0.36 -14.70 -5.04
CA PRO A 60 -0.21 -15.61 -3.90
C PRO A 60 1.02 -16.52 -4.00
N ASN A 61 1.64 -16.62 -5.18
CA ASN A 61 2.89 -17.35 -5.38
C ASN A 61 4.14 -16.48 -5.08
N GLU A 62 3.97 -15.19 -4.82
CA GLU A 62 5.05 -14.27 -4.46
C GLU A 62 4.81 -13.70 -3.05
N ASN A 63 5.82 -13.81 -2.19
CA ASN A 63 5.72 -13.35 -0.80
C ASN A 63 5.79 -11.81 -0.65
N ALA A 64 6.08 -11.08 -1.73
CA ALA A 64 6.18 -9.64 -1.75
C ALA A 64 5.58 -9.08 -3.04
N ARG A 65 5.01 -7.88 -2.97
CA ARG A 65 4.53 -7.17 -4.16
C ARG A 65 5.68 -6.36 -4.74
N LYS A 66 5.92 -6.49 -6.04
CA LYS A 66 6.91 -5.67 -6.75
C LYS A 66 6.40 -4.25 -6.89
N VAL A 67 7.28 -3.28 -6.65
CA VAL A 67 6.99 -1.86 -6.90
C VAL A 67 7.35 -1.52 -8.35
N LEU A 68 6.38 -0.95 -9.07
CA LEU A 68 6.44 -0.74 -10.52
C LEU A 68 7.08 0.59 -10.93
N ILE A 69 7.29 1.50 -9.97
CA ILE A 69 7.91 2.81 -10.18
C ILE A 69 9.38 2.85 -9.78
#